data_AF-I3SUK4-F1
#
_entry.id   AF-I3SUK4-F1
#
_cell.length_a   1.000
_cell.length_b   1.000
_cell.length_c   1.000
_cell.angle_alpha   90.00
_cell.angle_beta   90.00
_cell.angle_gamma   90.00
#
_symmetry.space_group_name_H-M   'P 1'
#
loop_
_entity.id
_entity.type
_entity.pdbx_description
1 polymer ?
#
loop_
_entity_poly.entity_id
_entity_poly.type
_entity_poly.pdbx_seq_one_letter_code
_entity_poly.pdbx_strand_id
1 'polypeptide(L)'
;MGDAAGLRQFMIAWAEMARGANQPSIQPVWNREILMARDPPYITCNHREYEQILSPNTYIKEEDTTIVVHQSFFFTPAHIAVIRCLVPIHLHHCTTLI
;
A
#
# COMPACT_ATOMS: atom_id res chain seq x y z
N MET A 1 -10.66 7.58 8.24
CA MET A 1 -9.29 7.75 7.69
C MET A 1 -9.08 6.81 6.50
N GLY A 2 -8.34 7.24 5.48
CA GLY A 2 -8.05 6.48 4.26
C GLY A 2 -6.58 6.11 4.12
N ASP A 3 -6.28 5.26 3.15
CA ASP A 3 -4.91 4.93 2.72
C ASP A 3 -4.35 6.02 1.77
N ALA A 4 -3.23 5.73 1.09
CA ALA A 4 -2.61 6.65 0.14
C ALA A 4 -3.56 7.06 -1.01
N ALA A 5 -4.45 6.17 -1.47
CA ALA A 5 -5.43 6.50 -2.50
C ALA A 5 -6.48 7.47 -1.96
N GLY A 6 -6.99 7.24 -0.74
CA GLY A 6 -7.88 8.17 -0.05
C GLY A 6 -7.25 9.54 0.20
N LEU A 7 -5.97 9.58 0.60
CA LEU A 7 -5.22 10.83 0.77
C LEU A 7 -5.06 11.57 -0.57
N ARG A 8 -4.75 10.87 -1.66
CA ARG A 8 -4.66 11.48 -3.00
C ARG A 8 -5.98 12.14 -3.40
N GLN A 9 -7.10 11.45 -3.24
CA GLN A 9 -8.42 11.99 -3.56
C GLN A 9 -8.73 13.23 -2.71
N PHE A 10 -8.42 13.18 -1.41
CA PHE A 10 -8.56 14.32 -0.52
C PHE A 10 -7.71 15.52 -0.97
N MET A 11 -6.44 15.32 -1.33
CA MET A 11 -5.57 16.39 -1.80
C MET A 11 -6.05 17.01 -3.12
N ILE A 12 -6.61 16.20 -4.03
CA ILE A 12 -7.22 16.69 -5.27
C ILE A 12 -8.46 17.53 -4.96
N ALA A 13 -9.37 17.00 -4.14
CA ALA A 13 -10.56 17.72 -3.68
C ALA A 13 -10.17 19.06 -3.05
N TRP A 14 -9.22 19.05 -2.12
CA TRP A 14 -8.70 20.28 -1.50
C TRP A 14 -8.22 21.29 -2.55
N ALA A 15 -7.43 20.85 -3.52
CA ALA A 15 -6.91 21.73 -4.57
C ALA A 15 -8.02 22.28 -5.48
N GLU A 16 -9.08 21.51 -5.74
CA GLU A 16 -10.27 21.97 -6.48
C GLU A 16 -11.04 23.03 -5.69
N MET A 17 -11.32 22.78 -4.42
CA MET A 17 -12.04 23.72 -3.55
C MET A 17 -11.26 25.03 -3.40
N ALA A 18 -9.93 24.95 -3.25
CA ALA A 18 -9.05 26.13 -3.20
C ALA A 18 -9.07 26.95 -4.50
N ARG A 19 -9.39 26.33 -5.64
CA ARG A 19 -9.59 27.02 -6.94
C ARG A 19 -11.03 27.51 -7.16
N GLY A 20 -11.88 27.41 -6.15
CA GLY A 20 -13.27 27.88 -6.21
C GLY A 20 -14.26 26.85 -6.74
N ALA A 21 -13.91 25.57 -6.79
CA ALA A 21 -14.91 24.53 -7.03
C ALA A 21 -15.93 24.51 -5.87
N ASN A 22 -17.21 24.41 -6.20
CA ASN A 22 -18.28 24.34 -5.20
C ASN A 22 -18.38 22.95 -4.53
N GLN A 23 -17.83 21.93 -5.17
CA GLN A 23 -17.81 20.55 -4.70
C GLN A 23 -16.62 19.80 -5.31
N PRO A 24 -16.12 18.75 -4.66
CA PRO A 24 -15.08 17.91 -5.24
C PRO A 24 -15.62 17.14 -6.44
N SER A 25 -14.74 16.88 -7.41
CA SER A 25 -15.05 16.07 -8.60
C SER A 25 -15.40 14.62 -8.25
N ILE A 26 -14.80 14.09 -7.19
CA ILE A 26 -15.10 12.78 -6.60
C ILE A 26 -15.64 13.01 -5.19
N GLN A 27 -16.90 12.63 -4.95
CA GLN A 27 -17.50 12.75 -3.64
C GLN A 27 -16.94 11.69 -2.69
N PRO A 28 -16.48 12.06 -1.49
CA PRO A 28 -16.04 11.07 -0.51
C PRO A 28 -17.25 10.27 -0.02
N VAL A 29 -17.09 8.96 0.08
CA VAL A 29 -18.07 8.06 0.71
C VAL A 29 -17.46 7.43 1.95
N TRP A 30 -18.28 7.21 2.98
CA TRP A 30 -17.83 6.47 4.16
C TRP A 30 -17.87 4.97 3.85
N ASN A 31 -19.07 4.42 3.67
CA ASN A 31 -19.43 3.04 3.33
C ASN A 31 -18.40 1.96 3.71
N ARG A 32 -17.84 2.01 4.93
CA ARG A 32 -16.79 1.07 5.38
C ARG A 32 -17.35 -0.28 5.78
N GLU A 33 -18.67 -0.39 5.93
CA GLU A 33 -19.39 -1.63 6.19
C GLU A 33 -19.16 -2.69 5.10
N ILE A 34 -18.86 -2.29 3.86
CA ILE A 34 -18.53 -3.24 2.78
C ILE A 34 -17.22 -4.01 3.03
N LEU A 35 -16.37 -3.51 3.92
CA LEU A 35 -15.10 -4.14 4.32
C LEU A 35 -15.24 -4.93 5.63
N MET A 36 -16.44 -5.01 6.22
CA MET A 36 -16.68 -5.83 7.40
C MET A 36 -16.64 -7.32 7.05
N ALA A 37 -16.26 -8.15 8.01
CA ALA A 37 -16.29 -9.60 7.86
C ALA A 37 -17.72 -10.11 7.64
N ARG A 38 -17.84 -11.27 6.96
CA ARG A 38 -19.10 -11.99 6.86
C ARG A 38 -19.55 -12.52 8.22
N ASP A 39 -20.86 -12.71 8.37
CA ASP A 39 -21.46 -13.37 9.52
C ASP A 39 -22.31 -14.57 9.05
N PRO A 40 -21.91 -15.83 9.33
CA PRO A 40 -20.70 -16.21 10.06
C PRO A 40 -19.41 -15.99 9.23
N PRO A 41 -18.24 -15.88 9.89
CA PRO A 41 -16.95 -15.83 9.19
C PRO A 41 -16.72 -17.08 8.33
N TYR A 42 -16.16 -16.89 7.13
CA TYR A 42 -15.88 -17.97 6.18
C TYR A 42 -14.45 -17.88 5.64
N ILE A 43 -13.55 -18.68 6.21
CA ILE A 43 -12.12 -18.73 5.85
C ILE A 43 -11.95 -19.74 4.73
N THR A 44 -11.36 -19.33 3.60
CA THR A 44 -11.20 -20.18 2.40
C THR A 44 -9.76 -20.54 2.05
N CYS A 45 -8.79 -19.85 2.66
CA CYS A 45 -7.38 -20.08 2.44
C CYS A 45 -6.59 -19.93 3.75
N ASN A 46 -5.39 -20.50 3.76
CA ASN A 46 -4.43 -20.24 4.82
C ASN A 46 -3.74 -18.89 4.57
N HIS A 47 -4.02 -17.92 5.43
CA HIS A 47 -3.54 -16.54 5.32
C HIS A 47 -2.17 -16.39 5.99
N ARG A 48 -1.09 -16.48 5.19
CA ARG A 48 0.29 -16.39 5.69
C ARG A 48 0.65 -15.00 6.22
N GLU A 49 -0.08 -13.97 5.83
CA GLU A 49 0.06 -12.61 6.35
C GLU A 49 -0.22 -12.50 7.85
N TYR A 50 -0.91 -13.50 8.45
CA TYR A 50 -1.15 -13.59 9.89
C TYR A 50 -0.25 -14.61 10.60
N GLU A 51 0.73 -15.20 9.91
CA GLU A 51 1.72 -16.06 10.57
C GLU A 51 2.51 -15.25 11.60
N GLN A 52 2.60 -15.77 12.83
CA GLN A 52 3.38 -15.14 13.88
C GLN A 52 4.87 -15.22 13.52
N ILE A 53 5.45 -14.08 13.18
CA ILE A 53 6.91 -13.95 13.08
C ILE A 53 7.44 -13.97 14.52
N LEU A 54 8.04 -15.08 14.94
CA LEU A 54 8.77 -15.15 16.20
C LEU A 54 9.92 -14.14 16.11
N SER A 55 9.82 -13.03 16.84
CA SER A 55 10.92 -12.10 16.99
C SER A 55 12.13 -12.86 17.57
N PRO A 56 13.36 -12.67 17.09
CA PRO A 56 14.58 -13.32 17.63
C PRO A 56 14.94 -12.92 19.08
N ASN A 57 14.00 -12.38 19.85
CA ASN A 57 14.24 -11.79 21.15
C ASN A 57 14.33 -12.84 22.27
N THR A 58 14.72 -14.08 21.97
CA THR A 58 15.15 -15.00 23.03
C THR A 58 16.64 -14.86 23.32
N TYR A 59 17.51 -14.58 22.35
CA TYR A 59 18.93 -14.35 22.65
C TYR A 59 19.56 -13.50 21.55
N ILE A 60 19.72 -12.20 21.82
CA ILE A 60 20.84 -11.32 21.45
C ILE A 60 20.31 -9.90 21.67
N LYS A 61 20.65 -9.32 22.83
CA LYS A 61 20.69 -7.87 23.01
C LYS A 61 21.92 -7.40 22.23
N GLU A 62 21.81 -7.25 20.92
CA GLU A 62 22.80 -6.47 20.19
C GLU A 62 22.38 -5.02 20.26
N GLU A 63 23.30 -4.24 20.80
CA GLU A 63 23.30 -2.80 20.97
C GLU A 63 22.86 -2.13 19.66
N ASP A 64 21.62 -1.65 19.60
CA ASP A 64 21.00 -1.02 18.43
C ASP A 64 21.64 0.36 18.18
N THR A 65 22.87 0.31 17.67
CA THR A 65 23.74 1.45 17.33
C THR A 65 23.96 1.54 15.82
N THR A 66 23.12 0.86 15.04
CA THR A 66 23.19 0.95 13.58
C THR A 66 22.56 2.26 13.11
N ILE A 67 23.37 3.11 12.49
CA ILE A 67 22.88 4.33 11.85
C ILE A 67 22.07 3.92 10.62
N VAL A 68 20.74 3.96 10.75
CA VAL A 68 19.84 3.75 9.62
C VAL A 68 19.86 5.00 8.75
N VAL A 69 20.34 4.88 7.52
CA VAL A 69 20.32 5.95 6.52
C VAL A 69 19.12 5.78 5.61
N HIS A 70 18.36 6.85 5.40
CA HIS A 70 17.26 6.88 4.45
C HIS A 70 17.74 7.48 3.12
N GLN A 71 17.69 6.69 2.04
CA GLN A 71 18.13 7.11 0.70
C GLN A 71 17.10 6.75 -0.37
N SER A 72 16.91 7.65 -1.32
CA SER A 72 16.00 7.47 -2.45
C SER A 72 16.77 7.01 -3.69
N PHE A 73 16.16 6.11 -4.45
CA PHE A 73 16.66 5.64 -5.75
C PHE A 73 15.66 6.00 -6.85
N PHE A 74 16.16 6.30 -8.05
CA PHE A 74 15.32 6.63 -9.20
C PHE A 74 15.38 5.53 -10.25
N PHE A 75 14.20 5.06 -10.68
CA PHE A 75 14.06 4.05 -11.72
C PHE A 75 13.35 4.65 -12.93
N THR A 76 14.00 4.61 -14.09
CA THR A 76 13.39 5.01 -15.35
C THR A 76 12.47 3.91 -15.88
N PRO A 77 11.56 4.22 -16.82
CA PRO A 77 10.79 3.19 -17.51
C PRO A 77 11.67 2.10 -18.15
N ALA A 78 12.85 2.45 -18.66
CA ALA A 78 13.83 1.49 -19.19
C ALA A 78 14.41 0.58 -18.09
N HIS A 79 14.77 1.11 -16.92
CA HIS A 79 15.22 0.29 -15.79
C HIS A 79 14.14 -0.72 -15.37
N ILE A 80 12.89 -0.26 -15.26
CA ILE A 80 11.76 -1.14 -14.92
C ILE A 80 11.52 -2.20 -16.00
N ALA A 81 11.62 -1.85 -17.28
CA ALA A 81 11.47 -2.81 -18.38
C ALA A 81 12.51 -3.93 -18.30
N VAL A 82 13.78 -3.58 -18.04
CA VAL A 82 14.85 -4.57 -17.86
C VAL A 82 14.56 -5.47 -16.66
N ILE A 83 14.17 -4.90 -15.51
CA ILE A 83 13.81 -5.69 -14.32
C ILE A 83 12.67 -6.66 -14.64
N ARG A 84 11.63 -6.22 -15.34
CA ARG A 84 10.49 -7.09 -15.72
C ARG A 84 10.96 -8.27 -16.56
N CYS A 85 11.86 -8.06 -17.52
CA CYS A 85 12.43 -9.15 -18.34
C CYS A 85 13.17 -10.22 -17.52
N LEU A 86 13.69 -9.88 -16.33
CA LEU A 86 14.40 -10.82 -15.45
C LEU A 86 13.47 -11.66 -14.56
N VAL A 87 12.21 -11.24 -14.42
CA VAL A 87 11.22 -11.93 -13.60
C VAL A 87 10.50 -13.00 -14.46
N PRO A 88 9.96 -14.10 -13.90
CA PRO A 88 9.13 -15.03 -14.65
C PRO A 88 7.93 -14.37 -15.35
N ILE A 89 7.59 -14.83 -16.55
CA ILE A 89 6.51 -14.29 -17.41
C ILE A 89 5.16 -14.14 -16.68
N HIS A 90 4.80 -15.10 -15.81
CA HIS A 90 3.53 -15.06 -15.07
C HIS A 90 3.46 -13.92 -14.04
N LEU A 91 4.59 -13.30 -13.71
CA LEU A 91 4.71 -12.15 -12.81
C LEU A 91 5.02 -10.85 -13.56
N HIS A 92 5.07 -10.88 -14.91
CA HIS A 92 5.26 -9.66 -15.71
C HIS A 92 4.06 -8.73 -15.63
N HIS A 93 2.88 -9.25 -15.30
CA HIS A 93 1.65 -8.47 -15.19
C HIS A 93 1.59 -7.78 -13.83
N CYS A 94 1.42 -6.46 -13.85
CA CYS A 94 1.12 -5.68 -12.66
C CYS A 94 -0.38 -5.43 -12.56
N THR A 95 -0.94 -5.52 -11.36
CA THR A 95 -2.24 -4.95 -11.08
C THR A 95 -2.14 -3.43 -11.18
N THR A 96 -2.98 -2.83 -12.00
CA THR A 96 -3.16 -1.37 -12.01
C THR A 96 -4.10 -1.06 -10.84
N LEU A 97 -3.56 -0.49 -9.77
CA LEU A 97 -4.39 0.17 -8.77
C LEU A 97 -4.84 1.50 -9.39
N ILE A 98 -6.10 1.56 -9.81
CA ILE A 98 -6.75 2.77 -10.32
C ILE A 98 -7.20 3.63 -9.14
#